data_AF-A0A9N8VKE3-F1
#
_entry.id   AF-A0A9N8VKE3-F1
#
_cell.length_a   1.000
_cell.length_b   1.000
_cell.length_c   1.000
_cell.angle_alpha   90.00
_cell.angle_beta   90.00
_cell.angle_gamma   90.00
#
_symmetry.space_group_name_H-M   'P 1'
#
loop_
_entity.id
_entity.type
_entity.pdbx_description
1 polymer ?
#
loop_
_entity_poly.entity_id
_entity_poly.type
_entity_poly.pdbx_seq_one_letter_code
_entity_poly.pdbx_strand_id
1 'polypeptide(L)'
;MYRRPLYEMRTVLTRYRPWCLKRWKSSSPNGAVISVTEIDFSPIRRERERKLELQRKLKDEKLEIVVKLEKDCTAKYLRAKRVCDVWGALEFIRAQIIAKCSTISFREPAGVALKKLTEDQAFAPFATLLKKVCQVNSLRYSDVQRCLGGLYYQASKAVHGHKNDIVIDARDWAANEIAAIGTLFHYFNVPFEYYDESGDPAAYPYKFYCCM
;
A
#
# COMPACT_ATOMS: atom_id res chain seq x y z
N MET A 1 47.44 17.07 -14.26
CA MET A 1 47.11 16.01 -13.28
C MET A 1 45.91 15.22 -13.78
N TYR A 2 46.14 13.92 -13.99
CA TYR A 2 45.25 12.77 -14.24
C TYR A 2 43.88 12.95 -14.94
N ARG A 3 43.86 12.46 -16.19
CA ARG A 3 42.69 11.95 -16.93
C ARG A 3 42.07 10.75 -16.18
N ARG A 4 40.74 10.67 -16.12
CA ARG A 4 39.98 9.41 -15.92
C ARG A 4 39.00 9.21 -17.08
N PRO A 5 39.02 8.07 -17.78
CA PRO A 5 38.01 7.74 -18.78
C PRO A 5 36.76 7.09 -18.16
N LEU A 6 35.61 7.42 -18.74
CA LEU A 6 34.32 6.75 -18.56
C LEU A 6 34.44 5.31 -19.06
N TYR A 7 34.26 4.33 -18.16
CA TYR A 7 34.08 2.93 -18.54
C TYR A 7 32.59 2.67 -18.82
N GLU A 8 32.29 2.34 -20.07
CA GLU A 8 31.02 1.75 -20.49
C GLU A 8 30.81 0.40 -19.78
N MET A 9 29.79 0.31 -18.92
CA MET A 9 29.24 -1.00 -18.51
C MET A 9 28.39 -1.55 -19.65
N ARG A 10 29.03 -2.25 -20.59
CA ARG A 10 28.32 -3.18 -21.48
C ARG A 10 27.94 -4.40 -20.68
N THR A 11 26.66 -4.50 -20.34
CA THR A 11 26.01 -5.69 -19.81
C THR A 11 26.12 -6.80 -20.85
N VAL A 12 27.08 -7.71 -20.68
CA VAL A 12 27.15 -8.95 -21.45
C VAL A 12 26.01 -9.84 -20.95
N LEU A 13 24.88 -9.77 -21.65
CA LEU A 13 23.88 -10.82 -21.65
C LEU A 13 24.53 -12.06 -22.29
N THR A 14 25.21 -12.87 -21.47
CA THR A 14 25.52 -14.26 -21.83
C THR A 14 24.20 -14.99 -22.01
N ARG A 15 23.73 -15.01 -23.26
CA ARG A 15 22.79 -15.99 -23.77
C ARG A 15 23.36 -17.37 -23.44
N TYR A 16 22.79 -18.01 -22.43
CA TYR A 16 22.85 -19.46 -22.29
C TYR A 16 22.21 -20.05 -23.56
N ARG A 17 23.04 -20.30 -24.58
CA ARG A 17 22.66 -21.19 -25.67
C ARG A 17 22.61 -22.59 -25.07
N PRO A 18 21.49 -23.33 -25.21
CA PRO A 18 21.49 -24.76 -24.93
C PRO A 18 22.55 -25.37 -25.84
N TRP A 19 23.61 -25.89 -25.25
CA TRP A 19 24.56 -26.70 -25.98
C TRP A 19 23.78 -27.85 -26.61
N CYS A 20 23.71 -27.84 -27.93
CA CYS A 20 23.31 -28.99 -28.72
C CYS A 20 24.15 -30.17 -28.24
N LEU A 21 23.50 -31.18 -27.67
CA LEU A 21 24.01 -32.54 -27.57
C LEU A 21 24.21 -33.06 -29.00
N LYS A 22 25.32 -32.65 -29.63
CA LYS A 22 25.86 -33.37 -30.77
C LYS A 22 26.28 -34.73 -30.25
N ARG A 23 25.51 -35.73 -30.65
CA ARG A 23 25.78 -37.15 -30.49
C ARG A 23 27.15 -37.48 -31.07
N TRP A 24 28.19 -37.41 -30.24
CA TRP A 24 29.50 -37.98 -30.52
C TRP A 24 29.33 -39.50 -30.48
N LYS A 25 29.24 -40.14 -31.64
CA LYS A 25 29.46 -41.59 -31.75
C LYS A 25 30.97 -41.79 -31.86
N SER A 26 31.65 -41.90 -30.71
CA SER A 26 32.96 -42.51 -30.66
C SER A 26 32.77 -44.03 -30.67
N SER A 27 33.15 -44.65 -31.78
CA SER A 27 33.23 -46.10 -31.92
C SER A 27 34.39 -46.59 -31.05
N SER A 28 34.12 -46.96 -29.80
CA SER A 28 35.07 -47.68 -28.96
C SER A 28 34.78 -49.19 -29.06
N PRO A 29 35.76 -50.04 -29.42
CA PRO A 29 35.55 -51.46 -29.70
C PRO A 29 35.67 -52.36 -28.46
N ASN A 30 35.32 -51.88 -27.26
CA ASN A 30 35.17 -52.73 -26.08
C ASN A 30 33.88 -52.33 -25.34
N GLY A 31 32.86 -53.18 -25.47
CA GLY A 31 31.49 -52.96 -25.05
C GLY A 31 31.27 -52.99 -23.55
N ALA A 32 31.62 -51.90 -22.87
CA ALA A 32 31.00 -51.54 -21.60
C ALA A 32 29.90 -50.51 -21.90
N VAL A 33 28.66 -50.97 -21.93
CA VAL A 33 27.48 -50.09 -21.99
C VAL A 33 27.37 -49.39 -20.63
N ILE A 34 27.96 -48.20 -20.52
CA ILE A 34 27.73 -47.33 -19.37
C ILE A 34 26.31 -46.78 -19.54
N SER A 35 25.35 -47.40 -18.85
CA SER A 35 24.00 -46.85 -18.69
C SER A 35 24.14 -45.51 -17.97
N VAL A 36 23.91 -44.42 -18.69
CA VAL A 36 23.86 -43.08 -18.09
C VAL A 36 22.65 -43.06 -17.16
N THR A 37 22.89 -43.16 -15.86
CA THR A 37 21.85 -42.98 -14.83
C THR A 37 21.30 -41.56 -14.95
N GLU A 38 19.99 -41.42 -15.16
CA GLU A 38 19.32 -40.12 -15.11
C GLU A 38 19.59 -39.47 -13.75
N ILE A 39 20.25 -38.30 -13.76
CA ILE A 39 20.48 -37.52 -12.56
C ILE A 39 19.17 -36.82 -12.20
N ASP A 40 18.54 -37.22 -11.09
CA ASP A 40 17.34 -36.55 -10.60
C ASP A 40 17.67 -35.18 -10.00
N PHE A 41 17.29 -34.11 -10.69
CA PHE A 41 17.42 -32.73 -10.23
C PHE A 41 16.25 -32.25 -9.34
N SER A 42 15.28 -33.11 -9.02
CA SER A 42 14.14 -32.78 -8.16
C SER A 42 14.54 -32.24 -6.77
N PRO A 43 15.62 -32.69 -6.10
CA PRO A 43 16.02 -32.15 -4.81
C PRO A 43 16.51 -30.70 -4.90
N ILE A 44 17.25 -30.36 -5.95
CA ILE A 44 17.77 -29.00 -6.18
C ILE A 44 16.64 -28.02 -6.48
N ARG A 45 15.60 -28.44 -7.22
CA ARG A 45 14.41 -27.61 -7.47
C ARG A 45 13.64 -27.32 -6.19
N ARG A 46 13.36 -28.35 -5.37
CA ARG A 46 12.65 -28.19 -4.08
C ARG A 46 13.38 -27.25 -3.13
N GLU A 47 14.71 -27.32 -3.09
CA GLU A 47 15.52 -26.45 -2.23
C GLU A 47 15.47 -24.98 -2.67
N ARG A 48 15.45 -24.69 -3.98
CA ARG A 48 15.27 -23.33 -4.49
C ARG A 48 13.88 -22.77 -4.16
N GLU A 49 12.84 -23.58 -4.30
CA GLU A 49 11.47 -23.22 -3.97
C GLU A 49 11.33 -22.87 -2.48
N ARG A 50 11.89 -23.69 -1.59
CA ARG A 50 11.93 -23.42 -0.14
C ARG A 50 12.63 -22.11 0.19
N LYS A 51 13.80 -21.83 -0.43
CA LYS A 51 14.51 -20.56 -0.22
C LYS A 51 13.71 -19.36 -0.70
N LEU A 52 13.04 -19.47 -1.84
CA LEU A 52 12.15 -18.41 -2.36
C LEU A 52 10.96 -18.17 -1.43
N GLU A 53 10.36 -19.23 -0.92
CA GLU A 53 9.22 -19.12 -0.01
C GLU A 53 9.63 -18.52 1.34
N LEU A 54 10.79 -18.91 1.88
CA LEU A 54 11.34 -18.30 3.09
C LEU A 54 11.61 -16.81 2.90
N GLN A 55 12.15 -16.43 1.74
CA GLN A 55 12.37 -15.02 1.40
C GLN A 55 11.07 -14.22 1.28
N ARG A 56 9.98 -14.84 0.80
CA ARG A 56 8.66 -14.18 0.75
C ARG A 56 8.12 -13.98 2.16
N LYS A 57 8.10 -15.03 2.99
CA LYS A 57 7.64 -14.94 4.38
C LYS A 57 8.40 -13.87 5.18
N LEU A 58 9.73 -13.81 5.04
CA LEU A 58 10.54 -12.80 5.70
C LEU A 58 10.23 -11.37 5.22
N LYS A 59 9.92 -11.19 3.94
CA LYS A 59 9.51 -9.88 3.39
C LYS A 59 8.15 -9.46 3.91
N ASP A 60 7.20 -10.40 3.96
CA ASP A 60 5.84 -10.15 4.44
C ASP A 60 5.85 -9.79 5.93
N GLU A 61 6.59 -10.53 6.76
CA GLU A 61 6.75 -10.25 8.19
C GLU A 61 7.43 -8.89 8.44
N LYS A 62 8.49 -8.59 7.67
CA LYS A 62 9.15 -7.28 7.75
C LYS A 62 8.20 -6.14 7.37
N LEU A 63 7.36 -6.34 6.36
CA LEU A 63 6.37 -5.35 5.94
C LEU A 63 5.32 -5.11 7.03
N GLU A 64 4.83 -6.18 7.66
CA GLU A 64 3.87 -6.11 8.77
C GLU A 64 4.42 -5.30 9.96
N ILE A 65 5.68 -5.54 10.33
CA ILE A 65 6.35 -4.79 11.41
C ILE A 65 6.45 -3.30 11.07
N VAL A 66 6.82 -2.96 9.83
CA VAL A 66 6.93 -1.57 9.38
C VAL A 66 5.56 -0.86 9.43
N VAL A 67 4.51 -1.50 8.91
CA VAL A 67 3.15 -0.94 8.94
C VAL A 67 2.68 -0.72 10.37
N LYS A 68 2.96 -1.65 11.29
CA LYS A 68 2.61 -1.51 12.71
C LYS A 68 3.33 -0.33 13.36
N LEU A 69 4.64 -0.19 13.11
CA LEU A 69 5.44 0.93 13.63
C LEU A 69 4.96 2.28 13.09
N GLU A 70 4.60 2.37 11.80
CA GLU A 70 4.07 3.60 11.20
C GLU A 70 2.75 4.03 11.84
N LYS A 71 1.83 3.07 12.07
CA LYS A 71 0.56 3.32 12.75
C LYS A 71 0.78 3.81 14.18
N ASP A 72 1.66 3.16 14.93
CA ASP A 72 1.97 3.54 16.32
C ASP A 72 2.60 4.94 16.40
N CYS A 73 3.52 5.26 15.50
CA CYS A 73 4.13 6.59 15.40
C CYS A 73 3.10 7.67 15.06
N THR A 74 2.21 7.39 14.10
CA THR A 74 1.13 8.31 13.71
C THR A 74 0.17 8.55 14.89
N ALA A 75 -0.23 7.49 15.59
CA ALA A 75 -1.07 7.58 16.78
C ALA A 75 -0.43 8.44 17.88
N LYS A 76 0.87 8.22 18.15
CA LYS A 76 1.62 8.97 19.16
C LYS A 76 1.74 10.45 18.79
N TYR A 77 1.98 10.76 17.52
CA TYR A 77 2.07 12.13 17.03
C TYR A 77 0.74 12.88 17.22
N LEU A 78 -0.38 12.27 16.80
CA LEU A 78 -1.71 12.88 16.89
C LEU A 78 -2.11 13.12 18.37
N ARG A 79 -1.84 12.14 19.25
CA ARG A 79 -2.05 12.27 20.69
C ARG A 79 -1.17 13.35 21.32
N ALA A 80 0.11 13.40 20.99
CA ALA A 80 1.03 14.42 21.51
C ALA A 80 0.61 15.85 21.11
N LYS A 81 -0.01 16.00 19.94
CA LYS A 81 -0.53 17.29 19.46
C LYS A 81 -1.91 17.65 20.02
N ARG A 82 -2.59 16.74 20.73
CA ARG A 82 -4.00 16.86 21.16
C ARG A 82 -4.97 17.03 19.98
N VAL A 83 -4.67 16.34 18.89
CA VAL A 83 -5.38 16.42 17.61
C VAL A 83 -6.06 15.05 17.40
N CYS A 84 -6.89 14.66 18.38
CA CYS A 84 -7.54 13.35 18.47
C CYS A 84 -8.99 13.39 17.97
N ASP A 85 -9.24 14.17 16.92
CA ASP A 85 -10.53 14.25 16.25
C ASP A 85 -10.37 14.06 14.73
N VAL A 86 -11.49 13.85 14.04
CA VAL A 86 -11.51 13.67 12.58
C VAL A 86 -10.92 14.88 11.88
N TRP A 87 -11.23 16.10 12.36
CA TRP A 87 -10.72 17.34 11.77
C TRP A 87 -9.19 17.40 11.82
N GLY A 88 -8.64 17.07 12.97
CA GLY A 88 -7.22 17.00 13.22
C GLY A 88 -6.48 15.97 12.38
N ALA A 89 -7.07 14.79 12.23
CA ALA A 89 -6.58 13.76 11.32
C ALA A 89 -6.55 14.26 9.86
N LEU A 90 -7.58 14.99 9.43
CA LEU A 90 -7.64 15.59 8.09
C LEU A 90 -6.56 16.67 7.91
N GLU A 91 -6.24 17.46 8.93
CA GLU A 91 -5.12 18.42 8.89
C GLU A 91 -3.76 17.72 8.77
N PHE A 92 -3.56 16.61 9.50
CA PHE A 92 -2.37 15.79 9.34
C PHE A 92 -2.24 15.23 7.91
N ILE A 93 -3.35 14.71 7.35
CA ILE A 93 -3.39 14.22 5.97
C ILE A 93 -3.10 15.34 4.98
N ARG A 94 -3.70 16.52 5.17
CA ARG A 94 -3.44 17.70 4.34
C ARG A 94 -1.96 18.06 4.33
N ALA A 95 -1.30 18.05 5.49
CA ALA A 95 0.15 18.30 5.57
C ALA A 95 0.96 17.26 4.77
N GLN A 96 0.58 15.98 4.83
CA GLN A 96 1.20 14.94 4.00
C GLN A 96 0.97 15.14 2.50
N ILE A 97 -0.23 15.59 2.12
CA ILE A 97 -0.56 15.89 0.72
C ILE A 97 0.33 17.02 0.21
N ILE A 98 0.41 18.13 0.95
CA ILE A 98 1.24 19.29 0.59
C ILE A 98 2.72 18.89 0.48
N ALA A 99 3.21 18.04 1.40
CA ALA A 99 4.60 17.58 1.36
C ALA A 99 4.92 16.72 0.11
N LYS A 100 3.92 16.01 -0.44
CA LYS A 100 4.09 15.11 -1.60
C LYS A 100 3.68 15.74 -2.93
N CYS A 101 2.84 16.78 -2.91
CA CYS A 101 2.29 17.42 -4.08
C CYS A 101 2.85 18.84 -4.22
N SER A 102 3.73 19.04 -5.19
CA SER A 102 4.33 20.36 -5.48
C SER A 102 3.35 21.40 -6.03
N THR A 103 2.15 20.96 -6.45
CA THR A 103 1.15 21.84 -7.08
C THR A 103 0.17 22.47 -6.10
N ILE A 104 0.18 22.06 -4.83
CA ILE A 104 -0.73 22.57 -3.80
C ILE A 104 0.04 23.57 -2.93
N SER A 105 -0.44 24.81 -2.91
CA SER A 105 0.06 25.80 -1.95
C SER A 105 -0.52 25.54 -0.58
N PHE A 106 0.27 25.81 0.48
CA PHE A 106 -0.22 25.76 1.86
C PHE A 106 -1.47 26.64 2.10
N ARG A 107 -1.64 27.70 1.30
CA ARG A 107 -2.78 28.62 1.37
C ARG A 107 -4.08 28.06 0.77
N GLU A 108 -4.03 26.94 0.06
CA GLU A 108 -5.23 26.36 -0.53
C GLU A 108 -6.19 25.83 0.54
N PRO A 109 -7.51 25.93 0.33
CA PRO A 109 -8.49 25.33 1.24
C PRO A 109 -8.30 23.82 1.33
N ALA A 110 -8.45 23.26 2.54
CA ALA A 110 -8.26 21.82 2.78
C ALA A 110 -9.12 20.92 1.88
N GLY A 111 -10.36 21.32 1.59
CA GLY A 111 -11.23 20.59 0.66
C GLY A 111 -10.68 20.48 -0.78
N VAL A 112 -9.90 21.46 -1.23
CA VAL A 112 -9.22 21.42 -2.53
C VAL A 112 -8.06 20.42 -2.48
N ALA A 113 -7.26 20.45 -1.42
CA ALA A 113 -6.17 19.50 -1.23
C ALA A 113 -6.67 18.04 -1.17
N LEU A 114 -7.81 17.79 -0.52
CA LEU A 114 -8.40 16.45 -0.44
C LEU A 114 -8.93 15.96 -1.81
N LYS A 115 -9.50 16.84 -2.65
CA LYS A 115 -9.94 16.46 -4.00
C LYS A 115 -8.77 16.01 -4.89
N LYS A 116 -7.60 16.65 -4.74
CA LYS A 116 -6.39 16.30 -5.50
C LYS A 116 -5.95 14.85 -5.31
N LEU A 117 -6.32 14.20 -4.20
CA LEU A 117 -6.07 12.76 -4.01
C LEU A 117 -6.68 11.89 -5.11
N THR A 118 -7.75 12.36 -5.75
CA THR A 118 -8.45 11.64 -6.83
C THR A 118 -8.12 12.15 -8.23
N GLU A 119 -7.44 13.29 -8.33
CA GLU A 119 -7.17 13.99 -9.59
C GLU A 119 -5.69 13.96 -9.98
N ASP A 120 -4.78 13.97 -9.00
CA ASP A 120 -3.33 14.01 -9.20
C ASP A 120 -2.75 12.60 -9.35
N GLN A 121 -1.86 12.43 -10.32
CA GLN A 121 -1.17 11.17 -10.60
C GLN A 121 -0.29 10.70 -9.43
N ALA A 122 0.25 11.62 -8.63
CA ALA A 122 1.02 11.29 -7.42
C ALA A 122 0.20 10.47 -6.40
N PHE A 123 -1.12 10.59 -6.44
CA PHE A 123 -2.05 9.85 -5.58
C PHE A 123 -2.89 8.83 -6.35
N ALA A 124 -2.44 8.39 -7.53
CA ALA A 124 -3.08 7.32 -8.29
C ALA A 124 -3.37 6.04 -7.44
N PRO A 125 -2.51 5.63 -6.48
CA PRO A 125 -2.83 4.52 -5.58
C PRO A 125 -4.08 4.77 -4.72
N PHE A 126 -4.26 5.99 -4.20
CA PHE A 126 -5.46 6.36 -3.44
C PHE A 126 -6.70 6.33 -4.33
N ALA A 127 -6.65 6.94 -5.50
CA ALA A 127 -7.78 6.94 -6.43
C ALA A 127 -8.21 5.51 -6.80
N THR A 128 -7.24 4.62 -6.98
CA THR A 128 -7.48 3.19 -7.25
C THR A 128 -8.12 2.50 -6.05
N LEU A 129 -7.60 2.74 -4.84
CA LEU A 129 -8.17 2.20 -3.60
C LEU A 129 -9.62 2.66 -3.42
N LEU A 130 -9.90 3.95 -3.57
CA LEU A 130 -11.24 4.51 -3.40
C LEU A 130 -12.24 3.90 -4.40
N LYS A 131 -11.84 3.73 -5.66
CA LYS A 131 -12.67 3.04 -6.66
C LYS A 131 -12.98 1.61 -6.25
N LYS A 132 -12.00 0.86 -5.76
CA LYS A 132 -12.19 -0.53 -5.30
C LYS A 132 -13.12 -0.61 -4.09
N VAL A 133 -12.92 0.25 -3.10
CA VAL A 133 -13.80 0.34 -1.93
C VAL A 133 -15.23 0.62 -2.38
N CYS A 134 -15.43 1.58 -3.29
CA CYS A 134 -16.75 1.87 -3.82
C CYS A 134 -17.39 0.65 -4.51
N GLN A 135 -16.62 -0.06 -5.35
CA GLN A 135 -17.10 -1.25 -6.06
C GLN A 135 -17.52 -2.36 -5.10
N VAL A 136 -16.69 -2.70 -4.11
CA VAL A 136 -16.96 -3.83 -3.21
C VAL A 136 -18.12 -3.53 -2.27
N ASN A 137 -18.28 -2.28 -1.85
CA ASN A 137 -19.34 -1.89 -0.91
C ASN A 137 -20.58 -1.34 -1.63
N SER A 138 -20.69 -1.53 -2.94
CA SER A 138 -21.82 -1.09 -3.77
C SER A 138 -22.15 0.41 -3.65
N LEU A 139 -21.11 1.24 -3.46
CA LEU A 139 -21.22 2.70 -3.41
C LEU A 139 -20.92 3.31 -4.77
N ARG A 140 -21.56 4.44 -5.07
CA ARG A 140 -21.28 5.20 -6.29
C ARG A 140 -20.04 6.06 -6.09
N TYR A 141 -18.99 5.78 -6.87
CA TYR A 141 -17.70 6.48 -6.78
C TYR A 141 -17.81 8.01 -6.84
N SER A 142 -18.67 8.55 -7.72
CA SER A 142 -18.86 10.00 -7.85
C SER A 142 -19.36 10.65 -6.57
N ASP A 143 -20.18 9.94 -5.79
CA ASP A 143 -20.82 10.50 -4.61
C ASP A 143 -19.82 10.53 -3.45
N VAL A 144 -19.06 9.44 -3.28
CA VAL A 144 -17.96 9.35 -2.31
C VAL A 144 -16.84 10.36 -2.65
N GLN A 145 -16.49 10.50 -3.93
CA GLN A 145 -15.50 11.49 -4.38
C GLN A 145 -15.98 12.92 -4.08
N ARG A 146 -17.26 13.23 -4.30
CA ARG A 146 -17.84 14.55 -4.00
C ARG A 146 -17.75 14.87 -2.51
N CYS A 147 -17.95 13.88 -1.64
CA CYS A 147 -17.84 14.05 -0.19
C CYS A 147 -16.45 14.53 0.25
N LEU A 148 -15.36 14.08 -0.39
CA LEU A 148 -13.97 14.44 0.02
C LEU A 148 -13.74 15.95 0.20
N GLY A 149 -14.31 16.77 -0.69
CA GLY A 149 -14.15 18.22 -0.61
C GLY A 149 -14.94 18.87 0.55
N GLY A 150 -16.01 18.22 1.00
CA GLY A 150 -16.88 18.69 2.09
C GLY A 150 -16.46 18.17 3.48
N LEU A 151 -15.72 17.06 3.54
CA LEU A 151 -15.33 16.41 4.80
C LEU A 151 -14.68 17.37 5.80
N TYR A 152 -13.77 18.22 5.32
CA TYR A 152 -13.06 19.15 6.18
C TYR A 152 -14.00 20.16 6.84
N TYR A 153 -14.94 20.70 6.06
CA TYR A 153 -15.91 21.67 6.57
C TYR A 153 -16.87 21.00 7.56
N GLN A 154 -17.32 19.79 7.27
CA GLN A 154 -18.19 19.03 8.17
C GLN A 154 -17.47 18.70 9.49
N ALA A 155 -16.23 18.22 9.42
CA ALA A 155 -15.41 17.94 10.60
C ALA A 155 -15.16 19.19 11.45
N SER A 156 -14.97 20.36 10.82
CA SER A 156 -14.70 21.61 11.54
C SER A 156 -15.89 22.13 12.35
N LYS A 157 -17.11 21.76 11.97
CA LYS A 157 -18.33 22.16 12.70
C LYS A 157 -18.55 21.34 13.96
N ALA A 158 -17.97 20.15 13.98
CA ALA A 158 -18.44 19.11 14.83
C ALA A 158 -17.37 18.83 15.89
N VAL A 159 -17.78 18.97 17.15
CA VAL A 159 -16.90 18.84 18.30
C VAL A 159 -16.73 17.34 18.62
N HIS A 160 -16.18 16.58 17.68
CA HIS A 160 -16.03 15.12 17.78
C HIS A 160 -14.78 14.67 18.56
N GLY A 161 -14.33 15.50 19.51
CA GLY A 161 -13.14 15.18 20.30
C GLY A 161 -13.45 14.16 21.38
N HIS A 162 -13.19 12.89 21.11
CA HIS A 162 -13.01 11.90 22.19
C HIS A 162 -11.63 12.08 22.81
N LYS A 163 -11.53 11.89 24.13
CA LYS A 163 -10.39 12.38 24.94
C LYS A 163 -9.02 11.90 24.47
N ASN A 164 -8.90 10.81 23.72
CA ASN A 164 -7.59 10.27 23.31
C ASN A 164 -7.50 9.65 21.90
N ASP A 165 -8.61 9.29 21.25
CA ASP A 165 -8.60 8.51 20.02
C ASP A 165 -9.55 9.10 18.97
N ILE A 166 -9.22 8.89 17.69
CA ILE A 166 -10.03 9.38 16.57
C ILE A 166 -11.22 8.45 16.39
N VAL A 167 -12.43 9.02 16.47
CA VAL A 167 -13.68 8.27 16.37
C VAL A 167 -14.43 8.69 15.11
N ILE A 168 -14.92 7.71 14.36
CA ILE A 168 -15.90 7.89 13.30
C ILE A 168 -17.25 7.38 13.82
N ASP A 169 -18.15 8.30 14.13
CA ASP A 169 -19.48 8.00 14.65
C ASP A 169 -20.52 8.01 13.52
N ALA A 170 -21.28 6.94 13.35
CA ALA A 170 -22.28 6.84 12.28
C ALA A 170 -23.42 7.86 12.41
N ARG A 171 -23.65 8.43 13.61
CA ARG A 171 -24.69 9.43 13.86
C ARG A 171 -24.35 10.80 13.28
N ASP A 172 -23.07 11.07 13.08
CA ASP A 172 -22.55 12.37 12.69
C ASP A 172 -22.22 12.49 11.19
N TRP A 173 -22.15 11.35 10.51
CA TRP A 173 -21.64 11.25 9.14
C TRP A 173 -22.56 10.42 8.26
N ALA A 174 -22.76 10.85 7.01
CA ALA A 174 -23.48 10.02 6.04
C ALA A 174 -22.63 8.81 5.62
N ALA A 175 -23.27 7.71 5.21
CA ALA A 175 -22.60 6.49 4.73
C ALA A 175 -21.46 6.75 3.72
N ASN A 176 -21.68 7.61 2.72
CA ASN A 176 -20.66 7.97 1.73
C ASN A 176 -19.47 8.72 2.35
N GLU A 177 -19.72 9.55 3.37
CA GLU A 177 -18.68 10.29 4.10
C GLU A 177 -17.88 9.35 5.00
N ILE A 178 -18.56 8.43 5.72
CA ILE A 178 -17.91 7.39 6.52
C ILE A 178 -16.96 6.58 5.64
N ALA A 179 -17.43 6.11 4.47
CA ALA A 179 -16.61 5.38 3.51
C ALA A 179 -15.40 6.21 3.03
N ALA A 180 -15.59 7.50 2.75
CA ALA A 180 -14.52 8.40 2.33
C ALA A 180 -13.47 8.62 3.44
N ILE A 181 -13.90 8.90 4.67
CA ILE A 181 -13.04 9.12 5.83
C ILE A 181 -12.25 7.86 6.15
N GLY A 182 -12.91 6.70 6.25
CA GLY A 182 -12.21 5.46 6.56
C GLY A 182 -11.21 5.08 5.46
N THR A 183 -11.51 5.37 4.19
CA THR A 183 -10.55 5.16 3.09
C THR A 183 -9.34 6.08 3.19
N LEU A 184 -9.54 7.35 3.55
CA LEU A 184 -8.45 8.30 3.83
C LEU A 184 -7.58 7.79 4.97
N PHE A 185 -8.18 7.45 6.10
CA PHE A 185 -7.45 7.03 7.29
C PHE A 185 -6.71 5.72 7.05
N HIS A 186 -7.32 4.78 6.35
CA HIS A 186 -6.66 3.55 5.92
C HIS A 186 -5.44 3.83 5.04
N TYR A 187 -5.57 4.69 4.02
CA TYR A 187 -4.47 5.00 3.10
C TYR A 187 -3.29 5.70 3.77
N PHE A 188 -3.57 6.59 4.73
CA PHE A 188 -2.56 7.34 5.47
C PHE A 188 -2.13 6.70 6.79
N ASN A 189 -2.55 5.45 7.06
CA ASN A 189 -2.26 4.71 8.29
C ASN A 189 -2.65 5.45 9.58
N VAL A 190 -3.74 6.22 9.53
CA VAL A 190 -4.31 6.89 10.69
C VAL A 190 -5.20 5.88 11.44
N PRO A 191 -4.92 5.58 12.72
CA PRO A 191 -5.78 4.70 13.51
C PRO A 191 -7.06 5.41 13.91
N PHE A 192 -8.17 4.68 13.90
CA PHE A 192 -9.48 5.18 14.30
C PHE A 192 -10.36 4.07 14.86
N GLU A 193 -11.36 4.45 15.64
CA GLU A 193 -12.46 3.60 16.09
C GLU A 193 -13.75 3.95 15.35
N TYR A 194 -14.66 2.98 15.25
CA TYR A 194 -15.95 3.18 14.61
C TYR A 194 -17.08 2.88 15.60
N TYR A 195 -18.08 3.76 15.62
CA TYR A 195 -19.28 3.64 16.43
C TYR A 195 -20.48 3.61 15.50
N ASP A 196 -21.41 2.69 15.77
CA ASP A 196 -22.61 2.51 14.96
C ASP A 196 -23.69 3.59 15.24
N GLU A 197 -24.85 3.46 14.62
CA GLU A 197 -25.97 4.40 14.80
C GLU A 197 -26.53 4.39 16.24
N SER A 198 -26.30 3.32 17.00
CA SER A 198 -26.65 3.22 18.43
C SER A 198 -25.68 3.99 19.31
N GLY A 199 -24.49 4.33 18.77
CA GLY A 199 -23.40 4.93 19.52
C GLY A 199 -22.57 3.89 20.28
N ASP A 200 -22.61 2.63 19.87
CA ASP A 200 -21.81 1.56 20.46
C ASP A 200 -20.56 1.26 19.60
N PRO A 201 -19.43 0.88 20.22
CA PRO A 201 -18.25 0.46 19.48
C PRO A 201 -18.56 -0.74 18.58
N ALA A 202 -18.30 -0.60 17.29
CA ALA A 202 -18.65 -1.60 16.30
C ALA A 202 -17.51 -1.86 15.30
N ALA A 203 -17.62 -2.96 14.55
CA ALA A 203 -16.71 -3.21 13.44
C ALA A 203 -17.01 -2.23 12.30
N TYR A 204 -15.95 -1.64 11.74
CA TYR A 204 -16.09 -0.71 10.62
C TYR A 204 -16.77 -1.40 9.41
N PRO A 205 -17.86 -0.82 8.86
CA PRO A 205 -18.76 -1.54 7.96
C PRO A 205 -18.21 -1.70 6.54
N TYR A 206 -17.21 -0.92 6.15
CA TYR A 206 -16.67 -0.95 4.79
C TYR A 206 -15.39 -1.77 4.69
N LYS A 207 -15.30 -2.55 3.61
CA LYS A 207 -14.18 -3.46 3.38
C LYS A 207 -13.10 -2.83 2.51
N PHE A 208 -11.87 -2.88 2.98
CA PHE A 208 -10.65 -2.51 2.25
C PHE A 208 -10.00 -3.77 1.67
N TYR A 209 -10.58 -4.38 0.63
CA TYR A 209 -9.87 -5.49 -0.01
C TYR A 209 -8.71 -4.94 -0.84
N CYS A 210 -7.50 -5.16 -0.33
CA CYS A 210 -6.31 -5.13 -1.15
C CYS A 210 -6.34 -6.40 -2.02
N CYS A 211 -6.44 -6.25 -3.34
CA CYS A 211 -5.91 -7.31 -4.19
C CYS A 211 -4.40 -7.35 -3.92
N MET A 212 -3.96 -8.29 -3.08
CA MET A 212 -2.61 -8.81 -3.13
C MET A 212 -2.37 -9.45 -4.49
#